data_AF-A0A2J8TBM8-F1
#
_entry.id   AF-A0A2J8TBM8-F1
#
_cell.length_a   1.000
_cell.length_b   1.000
_cell.length_c   1.000
_cell.angle_alpha   90.00
_cell.angle_beta   90.00
_cell.angle_gamma   90.00
#
_symmetry.space_group_name_H-M   'P 1'
#
loop_
_entity.id
_entity.type
_entity.pdbx_description
1 polymer ?
#
loop_
_entity_poly.entity_id
_entity_poly.type
_entity_poly.pdbx_seq_one_letter_code
_entity_poly.pdbx_strand_id
1 'polypeptide(L)'
;MASSAEGDEGTVVALAGVLQSGFQELSLNKLATSLGASEQALRLIISIFLGYPFALFYRHYLFYKDSYLIHLFHTFTGLSIAYFNFGNQLYHSLLCIVLQFLILRLMGRTITAVLTTFCFQMAYLLAGYYYTATGNYDIKWTMPHCVLTLKLIGLAVDYFDGGKDQNSLSSEQQKYAIRGVPSLLEVAGFSYFYGAFLVGPQFSMNHYMKLVQGELTDIPGKIPNSIIPALKRLSLGLFYLVGYTLLSPHITEDYLLTEDYDNHPFWFRCMYMLIWGKFVLYKYVTCWLVTEGVCILTGLGFNGFEEKGKAKWDACANMKVWLFETNPRFTGTIASFNINTNAWVAR
;
A
#
# COMPACT_ATOMS: atom_id res chain seq x y z
N MET A 1 4.64 56.28 17.59
CA MET A 1 3.68 55.60 16.68
C MET A 1 4.48 54.69 15.76
N ALA A 2 4.68 53.43 16.14
CA ALA A 2 5.32 52.43 15.30
C ALA A 2 4.70 51.08 15.69
N SER A 3 3.64 50.68 14.97
CA SER A 3 3.00 49.37 15.08
C SER A 3 1.92 49.28 14.00
N SER A 4 2.30 49.00 12.75
CA SER A 4 1.33 48.59 11.72
C SER A 4 1.93 47.89 10.49
N ALA A 5 3.14 47.30 10.58
CA ALA A 5 3.81 46.70 9.40
C ALA A 5 3.96 45.16 9.45
N GLU A 6 3.68 44.50 10.56
CA GLU A 6 3.85 43.03 10.68
C GLU A 6 2.61 42.21 10.31
N GLY A 7 1.46 42.84 10.03
CA GLY A 7 0.21 42.14 9.70
C GLY A 7 0.00 41.80 8.21
N ASP A 8 0.77 42.42 7.31
CA ASP A 8 0.48 42.39 5.87
C ASP A 8 1.28 41.29 5.14
N GLU A 9 2.52 41.02 5.55
CA GLU A 9 3.34 39.94 4.95
C GLU A 9 2.75 38.55 5.20
N GLY A 10 2.22 38.28 6.39
CA GLY A 10 1.58 36.99 6.71
C GLY A 10 0.32 36.72 5.88
N THR A 11 -0.41 37.79 5.55
CA THR A 11 -1.66 37.69 4.77
C THR A 11 -1.37 37.47 3.29
N VAL A 12 -0.35 38.13 2.74
CA VAL A 12 0.06 37.95 1.33
C VAL A 12 0.68 36.56 1.10
N VAL A 13 1.48 36.05 2.04
CA VAL A 13 2.05 34.68 1.94
C VAL A 13 0.95 33.62 2.05
N ALA A 14 -0.02 33.81 2.93
CA ALA A 14 -1.18 32.92 3.03
C ALA A 14 -2.04 32.95 1.75
N LEU A 15 -2.28 34.13 1.19
CA LEU A 15 -3.04 34.30 -0.05
C LEU A 15 -2.31 33.68 -1.25
N ALA A 16 -1.00 33.86 -1.35
CA ALA A 16 -0.17 33.24 -2.39
C ALA A 16 -0.17 31.71 -2.27
N GLY A 17 -0.10 31.17 -1.06
CA GLY A 17 -0.20 29.73 -0.81
C GLY A 17 -1.56 29.16 -1.22
N VAL A 18 -2.64 29.87 -0.91
CA VAL A 18 -4.02 29.47 -1.28
C VAL A 18 -4.26 29.58 -2.79
N LEU A 19 -3.72 30.62 -3.43
CA LEU A 19 -3.82 30.77 -4.88
C LEU A 19 -3.01 29.68 -5.59
N GLN A 20 -1.78 29.41 -5.13
CA GLN A 20 -0.93 28.39 -5.74
C GLN A 20 -1.50 26.98 -5.56
N SER A 21 -2.05 26.66 -4.38
CA SER A 21 -2.75 25.39 -4.15
C SER A 21 -4.02 25.30 -4.99
N GLY A 22 -4.82 26.37 -5.07
CA GLY A 22 -6.02 26.44 -5.89
C GLY A 22 -5.74 26.28 -7.38
N PHE A 23 -4.67 26.88 -7.91
CA PHE A 23 -4.23 26.70 -9.29
C PHE A 23 -3.76 25.27 -9.56
N GLN A 24 -3.05 24.65 -8.62
CA GLN A 24 -2.57 23.28 -8.75
C GLN A 24 -3.72 22.26 -8.70
N GLU A 25 -4.71 22.45 -7.82
CA GLU A 25 -5.93 21.64 -7.76
C GLU A 25 -6.75 21.80 -9.05
N LEU A 26 -6.95 23.03 -9.54
CA LEU A 26 -7.64 23.28 -10.79
C LEU A 26 -6.91 22.66 -12.00
N SER A 27 -5.57 22.62 -11.98
CA SER A 27 -4.76 21.99 -13.02
C SER A 27 -4.83 20.47 -12.99
N LEU A 28 -4.80 19.85 -11.80
CA LEU A 28 -4.88 18.40 -11.65
C LEU A 28 -6.26 17.87 -12.02
N ASN A 29 -7.32 18.56 -11.62
CA ASN A 29 -8.69 18.18 -11.97
C ASN A 29 -8.93 18.20 -13.48
N LYS A 30 -8.45 19.25 -14.17
CA LYS A 30 -8.50 19.36 -15.63
C LYS A 30 -7.75 18.23 -16.33
N LEU A 31 -6.55 17.88 -15.83
CA LEU A 31 -5.77 16.77 -16.36
C LEU A 31 -6.45 15.41 -16.13
N ALA A 32 -7.06 15.21 -14.96
CA ALA A 32 -7.80 13.98 -14.68
C ALA A 32 -9.01 13.83 -15.63
N THR A 33 -9.75 14.92 -15.83
CA THR A 33 -10.92 14.94 -16.72
C THR A 33 -10.52 14.69 -18.18
N SER A 34 -9.40 15.26 -18.66
CA SER A 34 -8.93 15.01 -20.03
C SER A 34 -8.48 13.56 -20.25
N LEU A 35 -8.08 12.86 -19.19
CA LEU A 35 -7.74 11.44 -19.20
C LEU A 35 -8.93 10.52 -18.91
N GLY A 36 -10.15 11.06 -18.72
CA GLY A 36 -11.33 10.28 -18.38
C GLY A 36 -11.26 9.61 -17.01
N ALA A 37 -10.49 10.18 -16.07
CA ALA A 37 -10.27 9.64 -14.73
C ALA A 37 -10.73 10.62 -13.65
N SER A 38 -11.01 10.10 -12.45
CA SER A 38 -11.22 10.96 -11.28
C SER A 38 -9.88 11.56 -10.81
N GLU A 39 -9.94 12.73 -10.21
CA GLU A 39 -8.75 13.39 -9.66
C GLU A 39 -8.06 12.51 -8.60
N GLN A 40 -8.84 11.80 -7.78
CA GLN A 40 -8.31 10.88 -6.78
C GLN A 40 -7.60 9.69 -7.41
N ALA A 41 -8.10 9.16 -8.53
CA ALA A 41 -7.42 8.08 -9.26
C ALA A 41 -6.09 8.58 -9.85
N LEU A 42 -6.06 9.80 -10.39
CA LEU A 42 -4.82 10.39 -10.90
C LEU A 42 -3.80 10.62 -9.77
N ARG A 43 -4.22 11.17 -8.62
CA ARG A 43 -3.36 11.34 -7.44
C ARG A 43 -2.78 10.01 -6.96
N LEU A 44 -3.60 8.96 -6.93
CA LEU A 44 -3.17 7.60 -6.58
C LEU A 44 -2.10 7.08 -7.54
N ILE A 45 -2.33 7.18 -8.86
CA ILE A 45 -1.38 6.73 -9.88
C ILE A 45 -0.06 7.50 -9.75
N ILE A 46 -0.09 8.83 -9.69
CA ILE A 46 1.12 9.63 -9.49
C ILE A 46 1.90 9.17 -8.26
N SER A 47 1.21 8.90 -7.16
CA SER A 47 1.82 8.52 -5.89
C SER A 47 2.50 7.15 -5.92
N ILE A 48 1.89 6.14 -6.54
CA ILE A 48 2.53 4.82 -6.66
C ILE A 48 3.74 4.87 -7.61
N PHE A 49 3.72 5.72 -8.63
CA PHE A 49 4.86 5.94 -9.51
C PHE A 49 5.99 6.73 -8.84
N LEU A 50 5.68 7.68 -7.95
CA LEU A 50 6.68 8.37 -7.10
C LEU A 50 7.43 7.41 -6.17
N GLY A 51 6.92 6.20 -5.93
CA GLY A 51 7.65 5.17 -5.22
C GLY A 51 8.97 4.77 -5.89
N TYR A 52 9.07 4.83 -7.23
CA TYR A 52 10.32 4.51 -7.95
C TYR A 52 11.45 5.50 -7.68
N PRO A 53 11.28 6.83 -7.85
CA PRO A 53 12.33 7.78 -7.50
C PRO A 53 12.68 7.74 -6.00
N PHE A 54 11.72 7.51 -5.10
CA PHE A 54 12.03 7.32 -3.68
C PHE A 54 12.86 6.04 -3.42
N ALA A 55 12.57 4.94 -4.11
CA ALA A 55 13.35 3.71 -4.04
C ALA A 55 14.78 3.89 -4.58
N LEU A 56 14.95 4.63 -5.67
CA LEU A 56 16.26 4.95 -6.22
C LEU A 56 17.05 5.87 -5.27
N PHE A 57 16.40 6.87 -4.68
CA PHE A 57 17.01 7.74 -3.68
C PHE A 57 17.47 6.93 -2.46
N TYR A 58 16.61 6.07 -1.92
CA TYR A 58 16.96 5.16 -0.83
C TYR A 58 18.17 4.29 -1.17
N ARG A 59 18.16 3.61 -2.34
CA ARG A 59 19.28 2.75 -2.78
C ARG A 59 20.59 3.51 -2.86
N HIS A 60 20.57 4.72 -3.43
CA HIS A 60 21.79 5.46 -3.73
C HIS A 60 22.36 6.17 -2.50
N TYR A 61 21.51 6.76 -1.66
CA TYR A 61 21.95 7.64 -0.58
C TYR A 61 21.80 7.05 0.83
N LEU A 62 20.85 6.14 1.04
CA LEU A 62 20.44 5.70 2.38
C LEU A 62 20.74 4.24 2.70
N PHE A 63 20.97 3.38 1.71
CA PHE A 63 21.13 1.93 1.94
C PHE A 63 22.22 1.58 2.97
N TYR A 64 23.33 2.31 2.97
CA TYR A 64 24.45 2.12 3.92
C TYR A 64 24.41 3.08 5.12
N LYS A 65 23.28 3.75 5.35
CA LYS A 65 23.11 4.71 6.43
C LYS A 65 22.41 4.05 7.63
N ASP A 66 22.47 4.74 8.76
CA ASP A 66 21.84 4.27 9.99
C ASP A 66 20.32 4.09 9.83
N SER A 67 19.79 3.08 10.50
CA SER A 67 18.37 2.71 10.47
C SER A 67 17.42 3.88 10.75
N TYR A 68 17.81 4.80 11.65
CA TYR A 68 16.97 5.95 12.00
C TYR A 68 16.73 6.89 10.80
N LEU A 69 17.73 7.09 9.93
CA LEU A 69 17.58 7.91 8.72
C LEU A 69 16.63 7.26 7.72
N ILE A 70 16.70 5.94 7.61
CA ILE A 70 15.80 5.17 6.74
C ILE A 70 14.37 5.23 7.26
N HIS A 71 14.15 5.04 8.57
CA HIS A 71 12.82 5.18 9.17
C HIS A 71 12.24 6.58 9.01
N LEU A 72 13.07 7.62 9.19
CA LEU A 72 12.67 9.01 8.99
C LEU A 72 12.29 9.27 7.53
N PHE A 73 13.10 8.79 6.58
CA PHE A 73 12.82 8.89 5.16
C PHE A 73 11.51 8.21 4.78
N HIS A 74 11.29 6.97 5.23
CA HIS A 74 10.03 6.25 5.01
C HIS A 74 8.84 6.99 5.60
N THR A 75 8.96 7.46 6.84
CA THR A 75 7.90 8.22 7.52
C THR A 75 7.56 9.49 6.75
N PHE A 76 8.57 10.29 6.41
CA PHE A 76 8.38 11.57 5.73
C PHE A 76 7.75 11.38 4.34
N THR A 77 8.33 10.52 3.51
CA THR A 77 7.82 10.28 2.15
C THR A 77 6.41 9.69 2.14
N GLY A 78 6.11 8.76 3.04
CA GLY A 78 4.75 8.23 3.18
C GLY A 78 3.75 9.25 3.69
N LEU A 79 4.12 10.11 4.64
CA LEU A 79 3.28 11.23 5.07
C LEU A 79 3.02 12.23 3.94
N SER A 80 4.03 12.54 3.12
CA SER A 80 3.87 13.39 1.94
C SER A 80 2.88 12.76 0.94
N ILE A 81 3.01 11.45 0.68
CA ILE A 81 2.05 10.72 -0.16
C ILE A 81 0.64 10.75 0.46
N ALA A 82 0.52 10.51 1.77
CA ALA A 82 -0.76 10.51 2.47
C ALA A 82 -1.45 11.88 2.36
N TYR A 83 -0.71 12.96 2.63
CA TYR A 83 -1.21 14.32 2.53
C TYR A 83 -1.60 14.68 1.10
N PHE A 84 -0.81 14.30 0.10
CA PHE A 84 -1.13 14.56 -1.31
C PHE A 84 -2.45 13.90 -1.74
N ASN A 85 -2.74 12.69 -1.27
CA ASN A 85 -3.97 11.97 -1.64
C ASN A 85 -5.19 12.39 -0.82
N PHE A 86 -5.03 12.65 0.49
CA PHE A 86 -6.16 12.76 1.43
C PHE A 86 -6.19 14.08 2.21
N GLY A 87 -5.23 14.99 1.99
CA GLY A 87 -5.11 16.25 2.71
C GLY A 87 -5.12 16.03 4.22
N ASN A 88 -5.91 16.83 4.94
CA ASN A 88 -5.99 16.77 6.40
C ASN A 88 -6.48 15.41 6.94
N GLN A 89 -7.18 14.59 6.15
CA GLN A 89 -7.70 13.29 6.60
C GLN A 89 -6.59 12.29 6.97
N LEU A 90 -5.31 12.61 6.71
CA LEU A 90 -4.18 11.81 7.22
C LEU A 90 -4.14 11.71 8.76
N TYR A 91 -4.86 12.57 9.49
CA TYR A 91 -4.96 12.46 10.95
C TYR A 91 -5.52 11.11 11.39
N HIS A 92 -6.36 10.46 10.57
CA HIS A 92 -6.90 9.14 10.84
C HIS A 92 -5.78 8.11 11.01
N SER A 93 -4.84 8.04 10.05
CA SER A 93 -3.71 7.09 10.13
C SER A 93 -2.73 7.47 11.25
N LEU A 94 -2.48 8.76 11.46
CA LEU A 94 -1.64 9.23 12.57
C LEU A 94 -2.20 8.81 13.93
N LEU A 95 -3.50 9.00 14.16
CA LEU A 95 -4.19 8.61 15.39
C LEU A 95 -4.01 7.12 15.66
N CYS A 96 -4.33 6.27 14.67
CA CYS A 96 -4.23 4.82 14.80
C CYS A 96 -2.81 4.34 15.07
N ILE A 97 -1.79 4.97 14.47
CA ILE A 97 -0.37 4.65 14.68
C ILE A 97 0.10 5.04 16.08
N VAL A 98 -0.25 6.25 16.53
CA VAL A 98 0.12 6.72 17.88
C VAL A 98 -0.55 5.87 18.95
N LEU A 99 -1.85 5.59 18.80
CA LEU A 99 -2.57 4.72 19.73
C LEU A 99 -2.00 3.30 19.73
N GLN A 100 -1.62 2.77 18.57
CA GLN A 100 -0.97 1.46 18.51
C GLN A 100 0.35 1.45 19.29
N PHE A 101 1.19 2.46 19.10
CA PHE A 101 2.44 2.60 19.86
C PHE A 101 2.17 2.66 21.38
N LEU A 102 1.18 3.43 21.82
CA LEU A 102 0.79 3.52 23.23
C LEU A 102 0.27 2.19 23.77
N ILE A 103 -0.55 1.45 23.03
CA ILE A 103 -1.01 0.11 23.42
C ILE A 103 0.18 -0.82 23.66
N LEU A 104 1.14 -0.88 22.73
CA LEU A 104 2.33 -1.74 22.87
C LEU A 104 3.19 -1.36 24.09
N ARG A 105 3.28 -0.06 24.39
CA ARG A 105 4.09 0.47 25.51
C ARG A 105 3.42 0.30 26.87
N LEU A 106 2.12 0.57 26.96
CA LEU A 106 1.38 0.61 28.23
C LEU A 106 0.84 -0.76 28.62
N MET A 107 0.41 -1.57 27.65
CA MET A 107 -0.20 -2.89 27.90
C MET A 107 0.80 -4.04 27.71
N GLY A 108 1.96 -3.78 27.10
CA GLY A 108 3.04 -4.75 26.95
C GLY A 108 2.67 -5.96 26.09
N ARG A 109 3.33 -7.09 26.37
CA ARG A 109 3.15 -8.35 25.64
C ARG A 109 1.99 -9.17 26.21
N THR A 110 0.79 -8.60 26.23
CA THR A 110 -0.39 -9.24 26.81
C THR A 110 -1.43 -9.58 25.75
N ILE A 111 -2.25 -10.61 26.01
CA ILE A 111 -3.40 -10.92 25.16
C ILE A 111 -4.39 -9.75 25.14
N THR A 112 -4.49 -8.99 26.25
CA THR A 112 -5.29 -7.77 26.33
C THR A 112 -4.83 -6.73 25.31
N ALA A 113 -3.52 -6.54 25.13
CA ALA A 113 -3.00 -5.62 24.10
C ALA A 113 -3.43 -6.04 22.69
N VAL A 114 -3.35 -7.34 22.39
CA VAL A 114 -3.78 -7.91 21.09
C VAL A 114 -5.28 -7.68 20.87
N LEU A 115 -6.12 -8.02 21.86
CA LEU A 115 -7.58 -7.84 21.76
C LEU A 115 -7.97 -6.37 21.65
N THR A 116 -7.34 -5.49 22.44
CA THR A 116 -7.58 -4.04 22.37
C THR A 116 -7.19 -3.48 21.01
N THR A 117 -6.01 -3.86 20.48
CA THR A 117 -5.61 -3.48 19.13
C THR A 117 -6.62 -3.98 18.10
N PHE A 118 -6.99 -5.27 18.13
CA PHE A 118 -7.94 -5.84 17.17
C PHE A 118 -9.28 -5.09 17.18
N CYS A 119 -9.90 -4.96 18.36
CA CYS A 119 -11.18 -4.30 18.50
C CYS A 119 -11.12 -2.83 18.09
N PHE A 120 -10.10 -2.08 18.53
CA PHE A 120 -9.96 -0.67 18.19
C PHE A 120 -9.75 -0.46 16.69
N GLN A 121 -8.76 -1.12 16.09
CA GLN A 121 -8.40 -0.90 14.69
C GLN A 121 -9.54 -1.32 13.74
N MET A 122 -10.24 -2.42 14.05
CA MET A 122 -11.40 -2.86 13.27
C MET A 122 -12.60 -1.93 13.45
N ALA A 123 -12.92 -1.53 14.69
CA ALA A 123 -14.04 -0.61 14.95
C ALA A 123 -13.80 0.76 14.30
N TYR A 124 -12.58 1.28 14.35
CA TYR A 124 -12.23 2.55 13.72
C TYR A 124 -12.35 2.48 12.19
N LEU A 125 -11.85 1.42 11.57
CA LEU A 125 -11.99 1.20 10.13
C LEU A 125 -13.46 1.06 9.73
N LEU A 126 -14.25 0.29 10.49
CA LEU A 126 -15.68 0.10 10.26
C LEU A 126 -16.44 1.43 10.37
N ALA A 127 -16.17 2.23 11.40
CA ALA A 127 -16.74 3.57 11.53
C ALA A 127 -16.35 4.46 10.34
N GLY A 128 -15.08 4.40 9.91
CA GLY A 128 -14.61 5.09 8.72
C GLY A 128 -15.43 4.75 7.49
N TYR A 129 -15.66 3.46 7.22
CA TYR A 129 -16.54 3.03 6.13
C TYR A 129 -17.98 3.49 6.33
N TYR A 130 -18.54 3.40 7.53
CA TYR A 130 -19.90 3.85 7.80
C TYR A 130 -20.11 5.34 7.46
N TYR A 131 -19.16 6.21 7.85
CA TYR A 131 -19.26 7.65 7.61
C TYR A 131 -18.82 8.08 6.21
N THR A 132 -18.09 7.24 5.49
CA THR A 132 -17.54 7.57 4.17
C THR A 132 -18.11 6.75 3.03
N ALA A 133 -18.95 5.75 3.28
CA ALA A 133 -19.57 4.96 2.23
C ALA A 133 -20.47 5.84 1.35
N THR A 134 -20.37 5.65 0.05
CA THR A 134 -21.25 6.22 -0.96
C THR A 134 -21.75 5.09 -1.87
N GLY A 135 -22.67 5.39 -2.78
CA GLY A 135 -23.13 4.42 -3.78
C GLY A 135 -22.09 4.10 -4.87
N ASN A 136 -20.95 4.80 -4.90
CA ASN A 136 -19.93 4.68 -5.94
C ASN A 136 -18.58 4.23 -5.36
N TYR A 137 -17.69 3.74 -6.22
CA TYR A 137 -16.32 3.43 -5.82
C TYR A 137 -15.50 4.70 -5.63
N ASP A 138 -15.36 5.13 -4.38
CA ASP A 138 -14.56 6.30 -4.02
C ASP A 138 -13.19 5.95 -3.46
N ILE A 139 -12.16 6.68 -3.91
CA ILE A 139 -10.82 6.63 -3.34
C ILE A 139 -10.77 7.58 -2.14
N LYS A 140 -10.85 7.01 -0.93
CA LYS A 140 -10.88 7.75 0.35
C LYS A 140 -9.77 7.28 1.28
N TRP A 141 -9.56 8.02 2.37
CA TRP A 141 -8.57 7.70 3.40
C TRP A 141 -8.73 6.29 3.98
N THR A 142 -9.94 5.71 3.92
CA THR A 142 -10.24 4.35 4.37
C THR A 142 -9.54 3.27 3.53
N MET A 143 -9.25 3.53 2.25
CA MET A 143 -8.58 2.58 1.35
C MET A 143 -7.18 2.16 1.84
N PRO A 144 -6.20 3.07 2.04
CA PRO A 144 -4.92 2.68 2.64
C PRO A 144 -5.07 2.18 4.08
N HIS A 145 -6.13 2.63 4.77
CA HIS A 145 -6.41 2.25 6.14
C HIS A 145 -6.71 0.76 6.29
N CYS A 146 -7.25 0.09 5.28
CA CYS A 146 -7.42 -1.35 5.28
C CYS A 146 -6.09 -2.07 5.55
N VAL A 147 -5.04 -1.75 4.79
CA VAL A 147 -3.72 -2.38 4.96
C VAL A 147 -3.06 -1.93 6.27
N LEU A 148 -3.23 -0.67 6.66
CA LEU A 148 -2.74 -0.16 7.93
C LEU A 148 -3.34 -0.92 9.13
N THR A 149 -4.65 -1.14 9.14
CA THR A 149 -5.34 -1.93 10.17
C THR A 149 -4.71 -3.32 10.30
N LEU A 150 -4.51 -4.04 9.18
CA LEU A 150 -3.87 -5.36 9.19
C LEU A 150 -2.43 -5.31 9.71
N LYS A 151 -1.67 -4.29 9.31
CA LYS A 151 -0.30 -4.06 9.78
C LYS A 151 -0.23 -3.83 11.29
N LEU A 152 -1.10 -2.99 11.84
CA LEU A 152 -1.09 -2.65 13.27
C LEU A 152 -1.59 -3.82 14.13
N ILE A 153 -2.59 -4.57 13.66
CA ILE A 153 -3.03 -5.82 14.31
C ILE A 153 -1.91 -6.87 14.27
N GLY A 154 -1.31 -7.10 13.10
CA GLY A 154 -0.19 -8.02 12.94
C GLY A 154 0.99 -7.66 13.85
N LEU A 155 1.31 -6.36 13.98
CA LEU A 155 2.34 -5.87 14.89
C LEU A 155 2.07 -6.25 16.35
N ALA A 156 0.82 -6.12 16.83
CA ALA A 156 0.47 -6.52 18.19
C ALA A 156 0.61 -8.03 18.42
N VAL A 157 0.17 -8.84 17.45
CA VAL A 157 0.32 -10.31 17.50
C VAL A 157 1.79 -10.71 17.49
N ASP A 158 2.58 -10.16 16.58
CA ASP A 158 4.01 -10.42 16.44
C ASP A 158 4.79 -10.01 17.69
N TYR A 159 4.41 -8.89 18.32
CA TYR A 159 4.97 -8.45 19.60
C TYR A 159 4.51 -9.32 20.77
N PHE A 160 3.29 -9.84 20.77
CA PHE A 160 2.87 -10.80 21.79
C PHE A 160 3.69 -12.10 21.71
N ASP A 161 3.82 -12.67 20.51
CA ASP A 161 4.55 -13.92 20.29
C ASP A 161 6.05 -13.79 20.60
N GLY A 162 6.65 -12.63 20.35
CA GLY A 162 8.05 -12.37 20.71
C GLY A 162 8.34 -12.39 22.22
N GLY A 163 7.33 -12.51 23.09
CA GLY A 163 7.51 -12.69 24.53
C GLY A 163 7.67 -14.15 24.98
N LYS A 164 7.35 -15.10 24.10
CA LYS A 164 7.35 -16.54 24.41
C LYS A 164 8.72 -17.17 24.12
N ASP A 165 9.02 -18.32 24.71
CA ASP A 165 10.26 -19.05 24.40
C ASP A 165 10.31 -19.42 22.90
N GLN A 166 11.48 -19.30 22.26
CA GLN A 166 11.62 -19.55 20.83
C GLN A 166 11.21 -20.97 20.42
N ASN A 167 11.51 -21.97 21.24
CA ASN A 167 11.22 -23.38 20.93
C ASN A 167 9.74 -23.72 21.14
N SER A 168 8.98 -22.86 21.84
CA SER A 168 7.53 -23.00 22.02
C SER A 168 6.71 -22.45 20.84
N LEU A 169 7.34 -21.67 19.96
CA LEU A 169 6.69 -21.02 18.81
C LEU A 169 6.71 -21.92 17.58
N SER A 170 5.63 -21.89 16.80
CA SER A 170 5.62 -22.49 15.46
C SER A 170 6.66 -21.80 14.55
N SER A 171 7.09 -22.47 13.48
CA SER A 171 8.06 -21.90 12.53
C SER A 171 7.57 -20.56 11.93
N GLU A 172 6.27 -20.41 11.75
CA GLU A 172 5.67 -19.17 11.27
C GLU A 172 5.72 -18.06 12.34
N GLN A 173 5.37 -18.37 13.58
CA GLN A 173 5.49 -17.40 14.67
C GLN A 173 6.93 -16.94 14.88
N GLN A 174 7.89 -17.86 14.80
CA GLN A 174 9.31 -17.52 14.88
C GLN A 174 9.76 -16.54 13.79
N LYS A 175 9.23 -16.70 12.57
CA LYS A 175 9.54 -15.82 11.43
C LYS A 175 9.12 -14.37 11.68
N TYR A 176 7.98 -14.16 12.34
CA TYR A 176 7.37 -12.84 12.49
C TYR A 176 7.57 -12.20 13.87
N ALA A 177 7.89 -12.99 14.89
CA ALA A 177 8.04 -12.54 16.27
C ALA A 177 8.94 -11.29 16.41
N ILE A 178 8.46 -10.31 17.18
CA ILE A 178 9.17 -9.07 17.47
C ILE A 178 9.68 -9.09 18.92
N ARG A 179 11.01 -9.25 19.08
CA ARG A 179 11.69 -9.40 20.38
C ARG A 179 12.04 -8.08 21.06
N GLY A 180 12.24 -7.00 20.31
CA GLY A 180 12.41 -5.65 20.85
C GLY A 180 11.08 -4.94 21.02
N VAL A 181 11.01 -3.89 21.84
CA VAL A 181 9.84 -2.99 21.86
C VAL A 181 10.04 -1.91 20.80
N PRO A 182 9.22 -1.86 19.74
CA PRO A 182 9.39 -0.85 18.69
C PRO A 182 9.28 0.58 19.24
N SER A 183 10.15 1.45 18.77
CA SER A 183 10.06 2.90 18.91
C SER A 183 8.94 3.46 18.04
N LEU A 184 8.47 4.67 18.37
CA LEU A 184 7.44 5.33 17.55
C LEU A 184 7.93 5.56 16.11
N LEU A 185 9.22 5.86 15.93
CA LEU A 185 9.82 6.07 14.61
C LEU A 185 9.85 4.79 13.77
N GLU A 186 10.15 3.64 14.39
CA GLU A 186 10.07 2.33 13.73
C GLU A 186 8.64 2.01 13.28
N VAL A 187 7.64 2.20 14.17
CA VAL A 187 6.22 1.97 13.84
C VAL A 187 5.74 2.94 12.75
N ALA A 188 6.16 4.20 12.82
CA ALA A 188 5.82 5.21 11.82
C ALA A 188 6.42 4.86 10.45
N GLY A 189 7.71 4.53 10.38
CA GLY A 189 8.36 4.17 9.12
C GLY A 189 7.80 2.88 8.52
N PHE A 190 7.44 1.90 9.36
CA PHE A 190 6.74 0.68 8.93
C PHE A 190 5.37 0.97 8.32
N SER A 191 4.61 1.83 8.98
CA SER A 191 3.24 2.17 8.58
C SER A 191 3.22 3.03 7.33
N TYR A 192 4.11 4.01 7.25
CA TYR A 192 4.24 4.98 6.16
C TYR A 192 5.28 4.59 5.11
N PHE A 193 5.73 3.34 5.04
CA PHE A 193 6.60 2.93 3.94
C PHE A 193 5.94 3.24 2.59
N TYR A 194 6.51 4.19 1.84
CA TYR A 194 5.95 4.76 0.61
C TYR A 194 5.58 3.71 -0.44
N GLY A 195 6.34 2.61 -0.48
CA GLY A 195 6.13 1.51 -1.42
C GLY A 195 4.95 0.62 -1.08
N ALA A 196 4.24 0.82 0.04
CA ALA A 196 3.09 -0.01 0.38
C ALA A 196 2.00 0.68 1.22
N PHE A 197 2.11 2.00 1.46
CA PHE A 197 1.14 2.74 2.25
C PHE A 197 -0.24 2.80 1.57
N LEU A 198 -0.29 3.09 0.27
CA LEU A 198 -1.57 3.37 -0.42
C LEU A 198 -2.40 2.12 -0.71
N VAL A 199 -1.79 1.11 -1.34
CA VAL A 199 -2.51 -0.04 -1.92
C VAL A 199 -1.99 -1.39 -1.42
N GLY A 200 -1.12 -1.37 -0.40
CA GLY A 200 -0.33 -2.54 0.02
C GLY A 200 0.90 -2.74 -0.88
N PRO A 201 1.59 -3.89 -0.76
CA PRO A 201 1.15 -5.11 -0.08
C PRO A 201 1.19 -5.06 1.45
N GLN A 202 0.48 -6.00 2.07
CA GLN A 202 0.62 -6.29 3.49
C GLN A 202 1.98 -6.97 3.72
N PHE A 203 2.70 -6.56 4.76
CA PHE A 203 3.91 -7.24 5.24
C PHE A 203 4.08 -7.04 6.75
N SER A 204 4.88 -7.90 7.37
CA SER A 204 5.14 -7.86 8.81
C SER A 204 6.17 -6.79 9.20
N MET A 205 6.09 -6.35 10.45
CA MET A 205 7.10 -5.45 11.03
C MET A 205 8.51 -6.08 10.99
N ASN A 206 8.60 -7.40 11.19
CA ASN A 206 9.90 -8.10 11.17
C ASN A 206 10.57 -7.96 9.79
N HIS A 207 9.79 -8.16 8.72
CA HIS A 207 10.29 -8.03 7.35
C HIS A 207 10.71 -6.59 7.03
N TYR A 208 9.98 -5.61 7.56
CA TYR A 208 10.37 -4.20 7.47
C TYR A 208 11.68 -3.90 8.20
N MET A 209 11.88 -4.44 9.40
CA MET A 209 13.14 -4.24 10.14
C MET A 209 14.31 -4.82 9.36
N LYS A 210 14.15 -5.99 8.75
CA LYS A 210 15.17 -6.60 7.87
C LYS A 210 15.51 -5.74 6.66
N LEU A 211 14.51 -5.07 6.06
CA LEU A 211 14.77 -4.09 4.99
C LEU A 211 15.69 -2.99 5.49
N VAL A 212 15.33 -2.38 6.62
CA VAL A 212 16.05 -1.23 7.17
C VAL A 212 17.46 -1.62 7.63
N GLN A 213 17.64 -2.85 8.12
CA GLN A 213 18.93 -3.41 8.51
C GLN A 213 19.78 -3.88 7.32
N GLY A 214 19.28 -3.81 6.08
CA GLY A 214 20.00 -4.24 4.89
C GLY A 214 20.13 -5.75 4.75
N GLU A 215 19.31 -6.53 5.44
CA GLU A 215 19.32 -8.00 5.42
C GLU A 215 18.58 -8.58 4.21
N LEU A 216 17.67 -7.82 3.60
CA LEU A 216 16.88 -8.24 2.45
C LEU A 216 17.65 -8.07 1.12
N THR A 217 18.72 -8.84 0.97
CA THR A 217 19.60 -8.78 -0.20
C THR A 217 20.04 -10.17 -0.66
N ASP A 218 20.22 -10.32 -1.98
CA ASP A 218 20.77 -11.52 -2.60
C ASP A 218 22.28 -11.65 -2.37
N ILE A 219 22.96 -10.57 -1.96
CA ILE A 219 24.36 -10.60 -1.58
C ILE A 219 24.50 -9.86 -0.24
N PRO A 220 24.77 -10.57 0.88
CA PRO A 220 24.83 -9.97 2.21
C PRO A 220 25.69 -8.69 2.25
N GLY A 221 25.14 -7.62 2.82
CA GLY A 221 25.82 -6.33 2.95
C GLY A 221 25.95 -5.53 1.65
N LYS A 222 25.33 -5.97 0.54
CA LYS A 222 25.29 -5.21 -0.72
C LYS A 222 23.87 -4.81 -1.09
N ILE A 223 23.77 -3.73 -1.86
CA ILE A 223 22.51 -3.30 -2.44
C ILE A 223 21.94 -4.46 -3.29
N PRO A 224 20.67 -4.86 -3.10
CA PRO A 224 20.09 -6.02 -3.77
C PRO A 224 20.06 -5.90 -5.29
N ASN A 225 20.36 -6.94 -6.06
CA ASN A 225 20.29 -6.95 -7.53
C ASN A 225 18.84 -7.01 -8.06
N SER A 226 18.02 -6.04 -7.67
CA SER A 226 16.57 -6.04 -7.87
C SER A 226 16.07 -5.09 -8.96
N ILE A 227 16.96 -4.36 -9.66
CA ILE A 227 16.59 -3.43 -10.73
C ILE A 227 15.85 -4.15 -11.87
N ILE A 228 16.43 -5.22 -12.41
CA ILE A 228 15.81 -5.97 -13.52
C ILE A 228 14.49 -6.63 -13.08
N PRO A 229 14.41 -7.32 -11.93
CA PRO A 229 13.13 -7.80 -11.39
C PRO A 229 12.07 -6.70 -11.24
N ALA A 230 12.44 -5.53 -10.70
CA ALA A 230 11.54 -4.39 -10.52
C ALA A 230 11.04 -3.86 -11.86
N LEU A 231 11.93 -3.68 -12.85
CA LEU A 231 11.57 -3.22 -14.19
C LEU A 231 10.62 -4.20 -14.88
N LYS A 232 10.86 -5.51 -14.78
CA LYS A 232 9.92 -6.51 -15.30
C LYS A 232 8.53 -6.37 -14.69
N ARG A 233 8.47 -6.10 -13.38
CA ARG A 233 7.19 -5.91 -12.68
C ARG A 233 6.49 -4.62 -13.08
N LEU A 234 7.25 -3.53 -13.20
CA LEU A 234 6.77 -2.24 -13.72
C LEU A 234 6.22 -2.38 -15.14
N SER A 235 6.97 -3.01 -16.05
CA SER A 235 6.55 -3.21 -17.44
C SER A 235 5.25 -4.02 -17.53
N LEU A 236 5.08 -5.02 -16.68
CA LEU A 236 3.83 -5.77 -16.61
C LEU A 236 2.68 -4.88 -16.09
N GLY A 237 2.91 -4.07 -15.06
CA GLY A 237 1.94 -3.09 -14.58
C GLY A 237 1.52 -2.08 -15.65
N LEU A 238 2.49 -1.56 -16.41
CA LEU A 238 2.24 -0.64 -17.53
C LEU A 238 1.45 -1.31 -18.67
N PHE A 239 1.72 -2.58 -18.96
CA PHE A 239 0.94 -3.34 -19.94
C PHE A 239 -0.54 -3.43 -19.54
N TYR A 240 -0.82 -3.75 -18.27
CA TYR A 240 -2.18 -3.77 -17.74
C TYR A 240 -2.82 -2.38 -17.69
N LEU A 241 -2.04 -1.34 -17.38
CA LEU A 241 -2.52 0.05 -17.39
C LEU A 241 -2.99 0.45 -18.79
N VAL A 242 -2.13 0.25 -19.80
CA VAL A 242 -2.47 0.56 -21.20
C VAL A 242 -3.67 -0.24 -21.67
N GLY A 243 -3.70 -1.55 -21.37
CA GLY A 243 -4.85 -2.39 -21.69
C GLY A 243 -6.15 -1.89 -21.04
N TYR A 244 -6.10 -1.51 -19.75
CA TYR A 244 -7.26 -0.95 -19.06
C TYR A 244 -7.69 0.38 -19.66
N THR A 245 -6.78 1.32 -19.91
CA THR A 245 -7.10 2.63 -20.49
C THR A 245 -7.71 2.53 -21.88
N LEU A 246 -7.27 1.58 -22.71
CA LEU A 246 -7.79 1.40 -24.06
C LEU A 246 -9.16 0.68 -24.09
N LEU A 247 -9.39 -0.25 -23.17
CA LEU A 247 -10.57 -1.12 -23.19
C LEU A 247 -11.69 -0.64 -22.26
N SER A 248 -11.40 0.20 -21.25
CA SER A 248 -12.40 0.64 -20.27
C SER A 248 -13.55 1.46 -20.84
N PRO A 249 -13.39 2.23 -21.94
CA PRO A 249 -14.53 2.87 -22.60
C PRO A 249 -15.45 1.88 -23.32
N HIS A 250 -14.96 0.66 -23.61
CA HIS A 250 -15.68 -0.35 -24.40
C HIS A 250 -16.29 -1.47 -23.56
N ILE A 251 -15.67 -1.80 -22.43
CA ILE A 251 -16.11 -2.87 -21.52
C ILE A 251 -16.55 -2.21 -20.21
N THR A 252 -17.77 -1.68 -20.20
CA THR A 252 -18.31 -0.92 -19.06
C THR A 252 -19.23 -1.77 -18.19
N GLU A 253 -19.35 -1.37 -16.92
CA GLU A 253 -20.36 -1.91 -16.01
C GLU A 253 -21.78 -1.46 -16.39
N ASP A 254 -21.92 -0.25 -16.93
CA ASP A 254 -23.20 0.29 -17.38
C ASP A 254 -23.85 -0.57 -18.47
N TYR A 255 -23.05 -1.18 -19.36
CA TYR A 255 -23.57 -2.06 -20.40
C TYR A 255 -24.37 -3.23 -19.82
N LEU A 256 -23.97 -3.76 -18.65
CA LEU A 256 -24.68 -4.85 -17.97
C LEU A 256 -26.09 -4.48 -17.53
N LEU A 257 -26.40 -3.19 -17.45
CA LEU A 257 -27.69 -2.65 -17.04
C LEU A 257 -28.56 -2.21 -18.22
N THR A 258 -28.09 -2.43 -19.46
CA THR A 258 -28.82 -2.02 -20.67
C THR A 258 -29.79 -3.09 -21.17
N GLU A 259 -30.88 -2.65 -21.80
CA GLU A 259 -31.80 -3.55 -22.51
C GLU A 259 -31.10 -4.32 -23.63
N ASP A 260 -30.08 -3.72 -24.28
CA ASP A 260 -29.29 -4.38 -25.33
C ASP A 260 -28.59 -5.64 -24.81
N TYR A 261 -27.90 -5.53 -23.66
CA TYR A 261 -27.30 -6.68 -22.99
C TYR A 261 -28.34 -7.75 -22.64
N ASP A 262 -29.51 -7.34 -22.11
CA ASP A 262 -30.59 -8.27 -21.72
C ASP A 262 -31.22 -9.00 -22.91
N ASN A 263 -31.25 -8.38 -24.08
CA ASN A 263 -31.77 -8.96 -25.31
C ASN A 263 -30.83 -10.01 -25.94
N HIS A 264 -29.58 -10.11 -25.48
CA HIS A 264 -28.64 -11.11 -25.99
C HIS A 264 -28.90 -12.53 -25.43
N PRO A 265 -28.54 -13.59 -26.20
CA PRO A 265 -28.63 -14.97 -25.73
C PRO A 265 -27.85 -15.20 -24.42
N PHE A 266 -28.33 -16.14 -23.60
CA PHE A 266 -27.73 -16.50 -22.31
C PHE A 266 -26.21 -16.68 -22.39
N TRP A 267 -25.71 -17.38 -23.41
CA TRP A 267 -24.27 -17.65 -23.57
C TRP A 267 -23.44 -16.39 -23.81
N PHE A 268 -23.97 -15.41 -24.54
CA PHE A 268 -23.29 -14.13 -24.73
C PHE A 268 -23.19 -13.39 -23.40
N ARG A 269 -24.30 -13.30 -22.65
CA ARG A 269 -24.33 -12.63 -21.34
C ARG A 269 -23.35 -13.27 -20.36
N CYS A 270 -23.29 -14.60 -20.28
CA CYS A 270 -22.30 -15.31 -19.47
C CYS A 270 -20.86 -14.99 -19.90
N MET A 271 -20.57 -15.04 -21.20
CA MET A 271 -19.22 -14.76 -21.71
C MET A 271 -18.80 -13.32 -21.44
N TYR A 272 -19.68 -12.36 -21.72
CA TYR A 272 -19.43 -10.94 -21.48
C TYR A 272 -19.19 -10.69 -19.99
N MET A 273 -20.00 -11.26 -19.10
CA MET A 273 -19.82 -11.12 -17.64
C MET A 273 -18.47 -11.67 -17.17
N LEU A 274 -18.00 -12.78 -17.72
CA LEU A 274 -16.67 -13.34 -17.40
C LEU A 274 -15.54 -12.42 -17.88
N ILE A 275 -15.65 -11.88 -19.10
CA ILE A 275 -14.66 -10.95 -19.67
C ILE A 275 -14.65 -9.66 -18.86
N TRP A 276 -15.81 -9.05 -18.64
CA TRP A 276 -15.98 -7.84 -17.83
C TRP A 276 -15.44 -8.04 -16.41
N GLY A 277 -15.76 -9.15 -15.75
CA GLY A 277 -15.34 -9.43 -14.38
C GLY A 277 -13.82 -9.55 -14.22
N LYS A 278 -13.11 -10.06 -15.23
CA LYS A 278 -11.63 -10.00 -15.25
C LYS A 278 -11.14 -8.59 -15.53
N PHE A 279 -11.71 -7.96 -16.56
CA PHE A 279 -11.27 -6.67 -17.06
C PHE A 279 -11.42 -5.56 -16.02
N VAL A 280 -12.52 -5.52 -15.27
CA VAL A 280 -12.76 -4.53 -14.22
C VAL A 280 -11.70 -4.61 -13.11
N LEU A 281 -11.05 -5.76 -12.94
CA LEU A 281 -9.99 -5.95 -11.96
C LEU A 281 -8.62 -5.46 -12.43
N TYR A 282 -8.43 -5.18 -13.73
CA TYR A 282 -7.14 -4.76 -14.28
C TYR A 282 -6.64 -3.44 -13.69
N LYS A 283 -7.54 -2.56 -13.25
CA LYS A 283 -7.18 -1.35 -12.50
C LYS A 283 -6.45 -1.67 -11.18
N TYR A 284 -6.88 -2.72 -10.46
CA TYR A 284 -6.21 -3.17 -9.24
C TYR A 284 -4.92 -3.92 -9.54
N VAL A 285 -4.94 -4.78 -10.57
CA VAL A 285 -3.75 -5.49 -11.06
C VAL A 285 -2.64 -4.49 -11.37
N THR A 286 -2.96 -3.42 -12.09
CA THR A 286 -2.04 -2.33 -12.41
C THR A 286 -1.40 -1.74 -11.15
N CYS A 287 -2.22 -1.28 -10.20
CA CYS A 287 -1.74 -0.68 -8.97
C CYS A 287 -0.82 -1.63 -8.20
N TRP A 288 -1.21 -2.90 -8.03
CA TRP A 288 -0.37 -3.87 -7.34
C TRP A 288 0.94 -4.15 -8.06
N LEU A 289 0.93 -4.36 -9.38
CA LEU A 289 2.16 -4.65 -10.12
C LEU A 289 3.16 -3.48 -10.07
N VAL A 290 2.68 -2.25 -10.22
CA VAL A 290 3.53 -1.05 -10.13
C VAL A 290 4.12 -0.93 -8.73
N THR A 291 3.31 -1.06 -7.68
CA THR A 291 3.74 -0.95 -6.28
C THR A 291 4.64 -2.11 -5.84
N GLU A 292 4.40 -3.31 -6.34
CA GLU A 292 5.28 -4.45 -6.16
C GLU A 292 6.66 -4.21 -6.76
N GLY A 293 6.73 -3.60 -7.95
CA GLY A 293 8.01 -3.20 -8.54
C GLY A 293 8.78 -2.21 -7.66
N VAL A 294 8.10 -1.28 -6.99
CA VAL A 294 8.71 -0.40 -5.98
C VAL A 294 9.28 -1.21 -4.81
N CYS A 295 8.48 -2.12 -4.23
CA CYS A 295 8.92 -2.98 -3.14
C CYS A 295 10.11 -3.87 -3.52
N ILE A 296 10.14 -4.38 -4.75
CA ILE A 296 11.27 -5.16 -5.26
C ILE A 296 12.50 -4.25 -5.39
N LEU A 297 12.35 -3.04 -5.95
CA LEU A 297 13.46 -2.11 -6.14
C LEU A 297 14.13 -1.71 -4.83
N THR A 298 13.34 -1.51 -3.76
CA THR A 298 13.88 -1.21 -2.42
C THR A 298 14.57 -2.40 -1.75
N GLY A 299 14.23 -3.63 -2.13
CA GLY A 299 14.71 -4.86 -1.51
C GLY A 299 13.64 -5.58 -0.69
N LEU A 300 12.53 -4.91 -0.35
CA LEU A 300 11.44 -5.50 0.45
C LEU A 300 10.82 -6.74 -0.21
N GLY A 301 10.88 -6.84 -1.54
CA GLY A 301 10.41 -8.00 -2.29
C GLY A 301 11.24 -9.27 -2.11
N PHE A 302 12.43 -9.22 -1.51
CA PHE A 302 13.32 -10.38 -1.36
C PHE A 302 12.72 -11.47 -0.44
N ASN A 303 12.79 -12.72 -0.90
CA ASN A 303 12.24 -13.88 -0.18
C ASN A 303 13.18 -15.10 -0.21
N GLY A 304 14.49 -14.86 -0.11
CA GLY A 304 15.50 -15.91 -0.20
C GLY A 304 15.77 -16.39 -1.62
N PHE A 305 16.15 -17.66 -1.77
CA PHE A 305 16.58 -18.24 -3.04
C PHE A 305 15.69 -19.43 -3.46
N GLU A 306 15.61 -19.65 -4.77
CA GLU A 306 15.15 -20.91 -5.36
C GLU A 306 16.23 -21.99 -5.21
N GLU A 307 15.84 -23.26 -5.41
CA GLU A 307 16.76 -24.42 -5.38
C GLU A 307 17.97 -24.24 -6.32
N LYS A 308 17.81 -23.47 -7.41
CA LYS A 308 18.86 -23.17 -8.38
C LYS A 308 19.73 -21.96 -8.02
N GLY A 309 19.63 -21.44 -6.79
CA GLY A 309 20.40 -20.29 -6.31
C GLY A 309 19.94 -18.93 -6.85
N LYS A 310 18.78 -18.86 -7.51
CA LYS A 310 18.22 -17.60 -8.03
C LYS A 310 17.42 -16.88 -6.94
N ALA A 311 17.68 -15.58 -6.74
CA ALA A 311 16.96 -14.76 -5.79
C ALA A 311 15.45 -14.67 -6.12
N LYS A 312 14.61 -14.87 -5.10
CA LYS A 312 13.15 -14.71 -5.16
C LYS A 312 12.76 -13.28 -4.79
N TRP A 313 11.90 -12.69 -5.61
CA TRP A 313 11.42 -11.31 -5.47
C TRP A 313 9.89 -11.28 -5.31
N ASP A 314 9.34 -12.19 -4.52
CA ASP A 314 7.91 -12.44 -4.37
C ASP A 314 7.35 -12.23 -2.96
N ALA A 315 8.16 -11.75 -2.00
CA ALA A 315 7.69 -11.48 -0.63
C ALA A 315 6.57 -10.43 -0.57
N CYS A 316 6.51 -9.57 -1.57
CA CYS A 316 5.54 -8.50 -1.71
C CYS A 316 4.50 -8.79 -2.81
N ALA A 317 4.52 -9.98 -3.43
CA ALA A 317 3.64 -10.28 -4.55
C ALA A 317 2.18 -10.42 -4.10
N ASN A 318 1.32 -9.49 -4.51
CA ASN A 318 -0.14 -9.55 -4.32
C ASN A 318 -0.86 -10.15 -5.52
N MET A 319 -0.20 -10.24 -6.67
CA MET A 319 -0.79 -10.75 -7.92
C MET A 319 0.05 -11.84 -8.60
N LYS A 320 -0.47 -13.05 -8.77
CA LYS A 320 0.13 -14.05 -9.69
C LYS A 320 -0.58 -14.02 -11.03
N VAL A 321 -0.21 -13.06 -11.87
CA VAL A 321 -0.86 -12.76 -13.17
C VAL A 321 -1.14 -14.01 -14.00
N TRP A 322 -0.14 -14.86 -14.25
CA TRP A 322 -0.36 -16.05 -15.07
C TRP A 322 -1.41 -17.00 -14.48
N LEU A 323 -1.37 -17.19 -13.17
CA LEU A 323 -2.33 -18.04 -12.46
C LEU A 323 -3.73 -17.40 -12.45
N PHE A 324 -3.82 -16.08 -12.28
CA PHE A 324 -5.07 -15.33 -12.36
C PHE A 324 -5.71 -15.43 -13.75
N GLU A 325 -4.90 -15.37 -14.82
CA GLU A 325 -5.43 -15.41 -16.18
C GLU A 325 -5.85 -16.80 -16.64
N THR A 326 -5.12 -17.84 -16.22
CA THR A 326 -5.27 -19.19 -16.80
C THR A 326 -6.01 -20.18 -15.92
N ASN A 327 -6.20 -19.90 -14.63
CA ASN A 327 -6.81 -20.88 -13.72
C ASN A 327 -8.34 -20.81 -13.75
N PRO A 328 -9.04 -21.90 -14.12
CA PRO A 328 -10.49 -21.92 -14.17
C PRO A 328 -11.15 -22.15 -12.80
N ARG A 329 -10.37 -22.44 -11.74
CA ARG A 329 -10.88 -22.79 -10.42
C ARG A 329 -10.88 -21.59 -9.49
N PHE A 330 -11.90 -21.49 -8.65
CA PHE A 330 -12.00 -20.46 -7.62
C PHE A 330 -10.81 -20.44 -6.65
N THR A 331 -10.27 -21.61 -6.31
CA THR A 331 -9.05 -21.73 -5.50
C THR A 331 -7.84 -21.07 -6.16
N GLY A 332 -7.79 -21.07 -7.50
CA GLY A 332 -6.79 -20.35 -8.29
C GLY A 332 -6.89 -18.85 -8.14
N THR A 333 -8.11 -18.31 -8.12
CA THR A 333 -8.36 -16.89 -7.88
C THR A 333 -7.86 -16.46 -6.51
N ILE A 334 -8.20 -17.18 -5.44
CA ILE A 334 -7.71 -16.92 -4.08
C ILE A 334 -6.17 -16.99 -4.02
N ALA A 335 -5.58 -17.98 -4.67
CA ALA A 335 -4.12 -18.17 -4.65
C ALA A 335 -3.34 -17.15 -5.50
N SER A 336 -4.04 -16.36 -6.34
CA SER A 336 -3.42 -15.42 -7.28
C SER A 336 -3.75 -13.96 -7.03
N PHE A 337 -4.82 -13.63 -6.31
CA PHE A 337 -5.32 -12.27 -6.12
C PHE A 337 -5.28 -11.87 -4.63
N ASN A 338 -4.70 -10.71 -4.33
CA ASN A 338 -4.52 -10.18 -2.97
C ASN A 338 -3.77 -11.13 -2.00
N ILE A 339 -2.71 -11.75 -2.51
CA ILE A 339 -2.05 -12.91 -1.88
C ILE A 339 -1.58 -12.62 -0.45
N ASN A 340 -0.93 -11.49 -0.17
CA ASN A 340 -0.41 -11.22 1.17
C ASN A 340 -1.53 -10.99 2.19
N THR A 341 -2.66 -10.41 1.78
CA THR A 341 -3.83 -10.29 2.64
C THR A 341 -4.44 -11.66 2.94
N ASN A 342 -4.56 -12.52 1.92
CA ASN A 342 -5.07 -13.88 2.13
C ASN A 342 -4.16 -14.68 3.07
N ALA A 343 -2.84 -14.56 2.90
CA ALA A 343 -1.86 -15.19 3.78
C ALA A 343 -1.93 -14.64 5.21
N TRP A 344 -2.12 -13.34 5.38
CA TRP A 344 -2.29 -12.72 6.69
C TRP A 344 -3.54 -13.21 7.42
N VAL A 345 -4.67 -13.37 6.72
CA VAL A 345 -5.94 -13.85 7.32
C VAL A 345 -5.89 -15.34 7.65
N ALA A 346 -5.12 -16.13 6.89
CA ALA A 346 -4.98 -17.56 7.11
C ALA A 346 -4.07 -17.91 8.30
N ARG A 347 -3.25 -16.96 8.74
CA ARG A 347 -2.38 -17.07 9.91
C ARG A 347 -3.18 -16.83 11.19
#